data_AF-A0A965C416-F1
#
_entry.id   AF-A0A965C416-F1
#
_cell.length_a   1.000
_cell.length_b   1.000
_cell.length_c   1.000
_cell.angle_alpha   90.00
_cell.angle_beta   90.00
_cell.angle_gamma   90.00
#
_symmetry.space_group_name_H-M   'P 1'
#
loop_
_entity.id
_entity.type
_entity.pdbx_description
1 polymer ?
#
loop_
_entity_poly.entity_id
_entity_poly.type
_entity_poly.pdbx_seq_one_letter_code
_entity_poly.pdbx_strand_id
1 'polypeptide(L)'
;MAKKGVAGLVTDGVVRDGAGVIGTGLPVYCQGYVAPASVAALNFVGWQETIGCGGVTVVPGDIIVADADGAVVIPQALLDAVVDAAVEQERLEAWIMEEVGKGVALPGLYPPNAETKARYEATRKG
;
A
#
# COMPACT_ATOMS: atom_id res chain seq x y z
N MET A 1 -3.23 15.72 -14.05
CA MET A 1 -2.44 14.60 -13.50
C MET A 1 -2.39 13.45 -14.48
N ALA A 2 -3.53 12.86 -14.87
CA ALA A 2 -3.61 11.77 -15.86
C ALA A 2 -2.81 12.04 -17.16
N LYS A 3 -3.05 13.17 -17.85
CA LYS A 3 -2.30 13.54 -19.07
C LYS A 3 -0.79 13.73 -18.88
N LYS A 4 -0.32 13.95 -17.63
CA LYS A 4 1.10 14.11 -17.30
C LYS A 4 1.75 12.80 -16.85
N GLY A 5 1.04 11.68 -16.86
CA GLY A 5 1.57 10.38 -16.45
C GLY A 5 1.77 10.23 -14.94
N VAL A 6 1.04 10.98 -14.12
CA VAL A 6 1.05 10.77 -12.66
C VAL A 6 0.40 9.43 -12.34
N ALA A 7 1.04 8.61 -11.51
CA ALA A 7 0.58 7.25 -11.17
C ALA A 7 -0.72 7.23 -10.36
N GLY A 8 -0.94 8.22 -9.50
CA GLY A 8 -2.16 8.35 -8.69
C GLY A 8 -2.12 9.56 -7.77
N LEU A 9 -3.20 9.74 -7.00
CA LEU A 9 -3.31 10.75 -5.95
C LEU A 9 -3.77 10.09 -4.65
N VAL A 10 -3.10 10.40 -3.55
CA VAL A 10 -3.54 10.04 -2.19
C VAL A 10 -3.81 11.32 -1.42
N THR A 11 -4.95 11.39 -0.74
CA THR A 11 -5.31 12.47 0.16
C THR A 11 -6.10 11.92 1.34
N ASP A 12 -5.83 12.43 2.54
CA ASP A 12 -6.66 12.17 3.72
C ASP A 12 -7.86 13.12 3.84
N GLY A 13 -8.10 13.94 2.81
CA GLY A 13 -9.30 14.74 2.65
C GLY A 13 -10.33 14.09 1.72
N VAL A 14 -11.27 14.92 1.31
CA VAL A 14 -12.35 14.60 0.37
C VAL A 14 -12.13 15.28 -0.98
N VAL A 15 -12.63 14.66 -2.05
CA VAL A 15 -12.40 15.11 -3.44
C VAL A 15 -13.69 15.61 -4.06
N ARG A 16 -13.61 16.69 -4.84
CA ARG A 16 -14.75 17.22 -5.60
C ARG A 16 -14.83 16.61 -7.00
N ASP A 17 -16.02 16.66 -7.61
CA ASP A 17 -16.28 16.28 -9.00
C ASP A 17 -15.99 14.79 -9.27
N GLY A 18 -16.44 13.93 -8.34
CA GLY A 18 -16.11 12.50 -8.34
C GLY A 18 -16.35 11.78 -9.66
N ALA A 19 -17.48 12.02 -10.34
CA ALA A 19 -17.74 11.43 -11.65
C ALA A 19 -16.69 11.84 -12.70
N GLY A 20 -16.25 13.09 -12.67
CA GLY A 20 -15.19 13.59 -13.54
C GLY A 20 -13.84 12.95 -13.23
N VAL A 21 -13.48 12.86 -11.94
CA VAL A 21 -12.24 12.22 -11.47
C VAL A 21 -12.19 10.75 -11.88
N ILE A 22 -13.25 9.98 -11.58
CA ILE A 22 -13.37 8.57 -11.97
C ILE A 22 -13.26 8.41 -13.49
N GLY A 23 -13.93 9.28 -14.24
CA GLY A 23 -13.87 9.28 -15.71
C GLY A 23 -12.47 9.54 -16.29
N THR A 24 -11.52 10.07 -15.50
CA THR A 24 -10.12 10.22 -15.96
C THR A 24 -9.34 8.92 -15.95
N GLY A 25 -9.80 7.89 -15.23
CA GLY A 25 -9.06 6.65 -14.98
C GLY A 25 -7.84 6.80 -14.06
N LEU A 26 -7.60 7.98 -13.49
CA LEU A 26 -6.54 8.19 -12.50
C LEU A 26 -6.92 7.54 -11.17
N PRO A 27 -6.07 6.67 -10.59
CA PRO A 27 -6.29 6.16 -9.24
C PRO A 27 -6.28 7.31 -8.22
N VAL A 28 -7.37 7.47 -7.47
CA VAL A 28 -7.51 8.49 -6.41
C VAL A 28 -8.00 7.84 -5.12
N TYR A 29 -7.17 7.95 -4.09
CA TYR A 29 -7.41 7.44 -2.74
C TYR A 29 -7.80 8.62 -1.84
N CYS A 30 -9.04 8.64 -1.37
CA CYS A 30 -9.60 9.73 -0.58
C CYS A 30 -10.70 9.24 0.37
N GLN A 31 -11.10 10.07 1.34
CA GLN A 31 -12.17 9.74 2.30
C GLN A 31 -13.59 9.79 1.69
N GLY A 32 -13.73 10.29 0.46
CA GLY A 32 -15.01 10.34 -0.24
C GLY A 32 -15.12 11.53 -1.19
N TYR A 33 -16.29 11.61 -1.83
CA TYR A 33 -16.59 12.66 -2.80
C TYR A 33 -17.62 13.64 -2.26
N VAL A 34 -17.29 14.94 -2.26
CA VAL A 34 -18.18 15.98 -1.75
C VAL A 34 -18.22 17.20 -2.67
N ALA A 35 -19.35 17.91 -2.68
CA ALA A 35 -19.56 19.11 -3.50
C ALA A 35 -18.91 20.42 -2.97
N PRO A 36 -18.77 20.66 -1.64
CA PRO A 36 -18.25 21.92 -1.14
C PRO A 36 -16.91 22.31 -1.75
N ALA A 37 -16.75 23.61 -2.01
CA ALA A 37 -15.56 24.14 -2.64
C ALA A 37 -14.37 24.06 -1.68
N SER A 38 -13.41 23.19 -1.97
CA SER A 38 -12.13 23.12 -1.25
C SER A 38 -11.47 24.50 -1.10
N VAL A 39 -11.59 25.36 -2.11
CA VAL A 39 -11.00 26.71 -2.15
C VAL A 39 -11.57 27.70 -1.12
N ALA A 40 -12.74 27.43 -0.52
CA ALA A 40 -13.29 28.30 0.51
C ALA A 40 -12.67 28.03 1.90
N ALA A 41 -12.06 26.86 2.10
CA ALA A 41 -11.55 26.41 3.40
C ALA A 41 -10.08 25.95 3.37
N LEU A 42 -9.53 25.66 2.20
CA LEU A 42 -8.15 25.19 2.01
C LEU A 42 -7.36 26.22 1.22
N ASN A 43 -6.18 26.56 1.74
CA ASN A 43 -5.21 27.41 1.08
C ASN A 43 -3.96 26.57 0.77
N PHE A 44 -3.38 26.79 -0.41
CA PHE A 44 -2.09 26.22 -0.71
C PHE A 44 -1.02 26.87 0.17
N VAL A 45 -0.25 26.06 0.91
CA VAL A 45 0.77 26.55 1.85
C VAL A 45 2.20 26.13 1.47
N GLY A 46 2.36 25.06 0.69
CA GLY A 46 3.67 24.52 0.34
C GLY A 46 3.60 23.32 -0.60
N TRP A 47 4.75 22.94 -1.15
CA TRP A 47 4.93 21.78 -2.04
C TRP A 47 6.31 21.18 -1.82
N GLN A 48 6.47 19.87 -2.05
CA GLN A 48 7.72 19.16 -1.78
C GLN A 48 8.22 19.38 -0.34
N GLU A 49 7.28 19.38 0.62
CA GLU A 49 7.53 19.46 2.05
C GLU A 49 7.06 18.18 2.73
N THR A 50 7.62 17.87 3.90
CA THR A 50 7.15 16.77 4.74
C THR A 50 5.75 17.06 5.24
N ILE A 51 4.82 16.12 5.06
CA ILE A 51 3.43 16.25 5.48
C ILE A 51 3.01 15.08 6.37
N GLY A 52 1.93 15.28 7.12
CA GLY A 52 1.11 14.19 7.63
C GLY A 52 0.02 13.87 6.61
N CYS A 53 -0.18 12.59 6.29
CA CYS A 53 -1.29 12.13 5.47
C CYS A 53 -1.72 10.74 5.93
N GLY A 54 -3.01 10.57 6.25
CA GLY A 54 -3.52 9.27 6.71
C GLY A 54 -2.93 8.83 8.05
N GLY A 55 -2.57 9.79 8.91
CA GLY A 55 -2.00 9.53 10.24
C GLY A 55 -0.51 9.17 10.25
N VAL A 56 0.17 9.16 9.10
CA VAL A 56 1.60 8.87 8.98
C VAL A 56 2.39 10.04 8.38
N THR A 57 3.70 10.04 8.59
CA THR A 57 4.61 11.01 7.97
C THR A 57 4.93 10.60 6.53
N VAL A 58 4.87 11.55 5.60
CA VAL A 58 5.27 11.38 4.21
C VAL A 58 6.35 12.40 3.89
N VAL A 59 7.52 11.94 3.45
CA VAL A 59 8.64 12.78 3.05
C VAL A 59 8.73 12.78 1.52
N PRO A 60 9.00 13.93 0.88
CA PRO A 60 9.24 13.96 -0.56
C PRO A 60 10.33 12.97 -0.98
N GLY A 61 10.01 12.06 -1.91
CA GLY A 61 10.90 10.98 -2.34
C GLY A 61 10.50 9.59 -1.84
N ASP A 62 9.64 9.52 -0.82
CA ASP A 62 9.07 8.25 -0.36
C ASP A 62 8.22 7.58 -1.45
N ILE A 63 8.13 6.25 -1.36
CA ILE A 63 7.43 5.41 -2.34
C ILE A 63 6.03 5.14 -1.81
N ILE A 64 5.03 5.40 -2.65
CA ILE A 64 3.64 5.08 -2.35
C ILE A 64 3.25 3.84 -3.15
N VAL A 65 2.83 2.80 -2.44
CA VAL A 65 2.23 1.60 -3.04
C VAL A 65 0.76 1.59 -2.64
N ALA A 66 -0.14 1.42 -3.61
CA ALA A 66 -1.57 1.45 -3.34
C ALA A 66 -2.32 0.48 -4.27
N ASP A 67 -3.37 -0.14 -3.74
CA ASP A 67 -4.19 -1.15 -4.39
C ASP A 67 -5.66 -1.01 -4.00
N ALA A 68 -6.44 -2.09 -3.89
CA ALA A 68 -7.83 -2.02 -3.45
C ALA A 68 -8.01 -1.94 -1.93
N ASP A 69 -7.01 -2.35 -1.16
CA ASP A 69 -7.05 -2.41 0.30
C ASP A 69 -6.62 -1.07 0.91
N GLY A 70 -5.75 -0.32 0.23
CA GLY A 70 -5.41 1.03 0.63
C GLY A 70 -4.12 1.55 0.01
N ALA A 71 -3.45 2.44 0.73
CA ALA A 71 -2.16 3.00 0.36
C ALA A 71 -1.17 2.88 1.52
N VAL A 72 0.07 2.52 1.21
CA VAL A 72 1.18 2.37 2.15
C VAL A 72 2.32 3.29 1.72
N VAL A 73 2.96 3.92 2.70
CA VAL A 73 4.16 4.74 2.52
C VAL A 73 5.37 3.90 2.87
N ILE A 74 6.30 3.77 1.93
CA ILE A 74 7.60 3.14 2.13
C ILE A 74 8.66 4.25 2.18
N PRO A 75 9.29 4.50 3.34
CA PRO A 75 10.37 5.47 3.43
C PRO A 75 11.47 5.15 2.43
N GLN A 76 11.96 6.15 1.69
CA GLN A 76 12.96 5.93 0.64
C GLN A 76 14.21 5.21 1.17
N ALA A 77 14.64 5.52 2.39
CA ALA A 77 15.81 4.91 3.03
C ALA A 77 15.64 3.41 3.37
N LEU A 78 14.41 2.90 3.36
CA LEU A 78 14.08 1.51 3.70
C LEU A 78 13.64 0.69 2.48
N LEU A 79 13.60 1.29 1.29
CA LEU A 79 13.01 0.66 0.10
C LEU A 79 13.57 -0.74 -0.16
N ASP A 80 14.90 -0.88 -0.23
CA ASP A 80 15.54 -2.17 -0.55
C ASP A 80 15.20 -3.25 0.49
N ALA A 81 15.27 -2.90 1.78
CA ALA A 81 14.93 -3.81 2.87
C ALA A 81 13.45 -4.21 2.85
N VAL A 82 12.54 -3.28 2.52
CA VAL A 82 11.10 -3.58 2.39
C VAL A 82 10.84 -4.48 1.19
N VAL A 83 11.48 -4.24 0.05
CA VAL A 83 11.32 -5.07 -1.16
C VAL A 83 11.78 -6.51 -0.89
N ASP A 84 12.96 -6.68 -0.29
CA ASP A 84 13.49 -8.01 0.03
C ASP A 84 12.56 -8.77 1.00
N ALA A 85 12.09 -8.10 2.05
CA ALA A 85 11.18 -8.69 3.02
C ALA A 85 9.81 -9.01 2.43
N ALA A 86 9.24 -8.12 1.61
CA ALA A 86 7.92 -8.31 1.00
C ALA A 86 7.90 -9.49 0.02
N VAL A 87 8.93 -9.63 -0.82
CA VAL A 87 9.05 -10.75 -1.75
C VAL A 87 9.17 -12.08 -1.01
N GLU A 88 9.91 -12.10 0.09
CA GLU A 88 10.02 -13.30 0.94
C GLU A 88 8.70 -13.63 1.63
N GLN A 89 8.01 -12.63 2.16
CA GLN A 89 6.71 -12.79 2.79
C GLN A 89 5.69 -13.38 1.83
N GLU A 90 5.60 -12.87 0.60
CA GLU A 90 4.69 -13.38 -0.44
C GLU A 90 4.95 -14.86 -0.76
N ARG A 91 6.22 -15.26 -0.86
CA ARG A 91 6.59 -16.67 -1.09
C ARG A 91 6.19 -17.57 0.06
N LEU A 92 6.39 -17.10 1.30
CA LEU A 92 5.98 -17.84 2.49
C LEU A 92 4.46 -17.99 2.54
N GLU A 93 3.72 -16.91 2.29
CA GLU A 93 2.26 -16.92 2.29
C GLU A 93 1.69 -17.84 1.20
N ALA A 94 2.26 -17.83 0.00
CA ALA A 94 1.87 -18.74 -1.07
C ALA A 94 2.04 -20.22 -0.65
N TRP A 95 3.18 -20.55 -0.04
CA TRP A 95 3.44 -21.91 0.48
C TRP A 95 2.50 -22.28 1.63
N ILE A 96 2.23 -21.35 2.55
CA ILE A 96 1.27 -21.56 3.64
C ILE A 96 -0.12 -21.87 3.07
N MET A 97 -0.55 -21.15 2.05
CA MET A 97 -1.84 -21.38 1.38
C MET A 97 -1.90 -22.77 0.72
N GLU A 98 -0.80 -23.25 0.13
CA GLU A 98 -0.73 -24.63 -0.38
C GLU A 98 -0.89 -25.67 0.75
N GLU A 99 -0.24 -25.46 1.90
CA GLU A 99 -0.33 -26.36 3.04
C GLU A 99 -1.74 -26.37 3.67
N VAL A 100 -2.37 -25.20 3.76
CA VAL A 100 -3.80 -25.10 4.14
C VAL A 100 -4.67 -25.89 3.15
N GLY A 101 -4.41 -25.78 1.84
CA GLY A 101 -5.11 -26.55 0.81
C GLY A 101 -4.95 -28.06 0.94
N LYS A 102 -3.85 -28.53 1.55
CA LYS A 102 -3.61 -29.95 1.88
C LYS A 102 -4.29 -30.39 3.19
N GLY A 103 -4.95 -29.49 3.90
CA GLY A 103 -5.65 -29.75 5.16
C GLY A 103 -4.79 -29.59 6.41
N VAL A 104 -3.63 -28.94 6.32
CA VAL A 104 -2.82 -28.63 7.51
C VAL A 104 -3.51 -27.55 8.35
N ALA A 105 -3.53 -27.74 9.67
CA ALA A 105 -4.16 -26.80 10.59
C ALA A 105 -3.40 -25.46 10.65
N LEU A 106 -4.15 -24.34 10.74
CA LEU A 106 -3.59 -22.99 10.83
C LEU A 106 -2.71 -22.74 12.05
N PRO A 107 -3.07 -23.16 13.28
CA PRO A 107 -2.23 -22.91 14.45
C PRO A 107 -0.85 -23.56 14.31
N GLY A 108 0.21 -22.76 14.33
CA GLY A 108 1.59 -23.20 14.12
C GLY A 108 2.02 -23.24 12.65
N LEU A 109 1.08 -23.12 11.71
CA LEU A 109 1.35 -22.83 10.30
C LEU A 109 1.41 -21.30 10.08
N TYR A 110 0.49 -20.54 10.68
CA TYR A 110 0.47 -19.08 10.66
C TYR A 110 0.10 -18.49 12.05
N PRO A 111 0.98 -17.71 12.70
CA PRO A 111 2.39 -17.53 12.33
C PRO A 111 3.15 -18.87 12.42
N PRO A 112 4.15 -19.09 11.54
CA PRO A 112 4.85 -20.36 11.47
C PRO A 112 5.69 -20.60 12.73
N ASN A 113 5.55 -21.81 13.30
CA ASN A 113 6.43 -22.28 14.36
C ASN A 113 7.78 -22.76 13.79
N ALA A 114 8.70 -23.19 14.66
CA ALA A 114 10.04 -23.63 14.24
C ALA A 114 10.02 -24.82 13.27
N GLU A 115 9.10 -25.76 13.45
CA GLU A 115 8.97 -26.93 12.56
C GLU A 115 8.46 -26.52 11.17
N THR A 116 7.39 -25.72 11.13
CA THR A 116 6.83 -25.16 9.89
C THR A 116 7.87 -24.34 9.14
N LYS A 117 8.64 -23.50 9.85
CA LYS A 117 9.69 -22.70 9.23
C LYS A 117 10.78 -23.58 8.61
N ALA A 118 11.21 -24.63 9.30
CA ALA A 118 12.18 -25.58 8.75
C ALA A 118 11.64 -26.33 7.50
N ARG A 119 10.34 -26.66 7.49
CA ARG A 119 9.69 -27.28 6.33
C ARG A 119 9.67 -26.33 5.13
N TYR A 120 9.32 -25.06 5.33
CA TYR A 120 9.39 -24.03 4.29
C TYR A 120 10.83 -23.81 3.79
N GLU A 121 11.81 -23.71 4.69
CA GLU A 121 13.22 -23.56 4.29
C GLU A 121 13.74 -24.76 3.47
N ALA A 122 13.19 -25.96 3.70
CA ALA A 122 13.52 -27.14 2.92
C ALA A 122 12.97 -27.09 1.49
N THR A 123 11.80 -26.46 1.25
CA THR A 123 11.25 -26.31 -0.12
C THR A 123 12.06 -25.32 -0.97
N ARG A 124 12.81 -24.42 -0.34
CA ARG A 124 13.68 -23.45 -1.02
C ARG A 124 15.01 -24.05 -1.54
N LYS A 125 15.39 -25.24 -1.07
CA LYS A 125 16.67 -25.90 -1.42
C LYS A 125 16.56 -26.89 -2.58
N GLY A 126 15.36 -27.17 -3.05
CA GLY A 126 15.08 -27.99 -4.25
C GLY A 126 14.74 -27.12 -5.44
#